data_AF-A0A954ZUS3-F1
#
_entry.id   AF-A0A954ZUS3-F1
#
_cell.length_a   1.000
_cell.length_b   1.000
_cell.length_c   1.000
_cell.angle_alpha   90.00
_cell.angle_beta   90.00
_cell.angle_gamma   90.00
#
_symmetry.space_group_name_H-M   'P 1'
#
loop_
_entity.id
_entity.type
_entity.pdbx_description
1 polymer ?
#
loop_
_entity_poly.entity_id
_entity_poly.type
_entity_poly.pdbx_seq_one_letter_code
_entity_poly.pdbx_strand_id
1 'polypeptide(L)'
;MTDLFSWTRSNTKRDLDRGCAPRAELSIEQVVDQIITINRSATVEYLKQFKRESLDKYLDHLLESQKPRGRESHWDRPGDAPAIMVRRRVA
;
A
#
# COMPACT_ATOMS: atom_id res chain seq x y z
N MET A 1 20.55 -29.62 -24.87
CA MET A 1 19.48 -29.20 -25.79
C MET A 1 18.19 -29.14 -24.99
N THR A 2 17.63 -27.92 -24.94
CA THR A 2 16.24 -27.51 -24.62
C THR A 2 15.64 -27.72 -23.21
N ASP A 3 15.50 -26.56 -22.54
CA ASP A 3 14.39 -26.05 -21.73
C ASP A 3 13.92 -26.79 -20.46
N LEU A 4 14.43 -26.31 -19.32
CA LEU A 4 14.01 -26.63 -17.96
C LEU A 4 13.54 -25.38 -17.19
N PHE A 5 13.01 -24.37 -17.88
CA PHE A 5 12.39 -23.18 -17.27
C PHE A 5 10.99 -22.95 -17.82
N SER A 6 10.05 -23.83 -17.47
CA SER A 6 8.62 -23.57 -17.62
C SER A 6 8.03 -23.14 -16.27
N TRP A 7 8.47 -22.00 -15.74
CA TRP A 7 7.70 -21.33 -14.70
C TRP A 7 6.54 -20.63 -15.40
N THR A 8 5.44 -21.37 -15.56
CA THR A 8 4.16 -20.83 -15.99
C THR A 8 3.76 -19.70 -15.04
N ARG A 9 3.66 -18.48 -15.58
CA ARG A 9 3.13 -17.31 -14.91
C ARG A 9 1.67 -17.57 -14.57
N SER A 10 1.43 -18.20 -13.42
CA SER A 10 0.10 -18.37 -12.87
C SER A 10 -0.42 -16.98 -12.48
N ASN A 11 -1.20 -16.39 -13.39
CA ASN A 11 -2.03 -15.22 -13.13
C ASN A 11 -3.19 -15.65 -12.23
N THR A 12 -2.88 -16.05 -11.01
CA THR A 12 -3.89 -16.27 -9.98
C THR A 12 -4.32 -14.90 -9.50
N LYS A 13 -5.46 -14.44 -10.03
CA LYS A 13 -6.50 -13.72 -9.28
C LYS A 13 -6.39 -14.08 -7.80
N ARG A 14 -5.63 -13.30 -7.03
CA ARG A 14 -5.61 -13.36 -5.58
C ARG A 14 -6.25 -12.07 -5.12
N ASP A 15 -7.36 -12.26 -4.42
CA ASP A 15 -7.98 -11.30 -3.52
C ASP A 15 -8.67 -10.09 -4.17
N LEU A 16 -9.78 -10.36 -4.88
CA LEU A 16 -10.94 -9.46 -4.89
C LEU A 16 -11.84 -9.68 -3.64
N ASP A 17 -11.31 -10.32 -2.60
CA ASP A 17 -12.05 -10.71 -1.40
C ASP A 17 -11.23 -10.50 -0.10
N ARG A 18 -10.52 -9.37 0.00
CA ARG A 18 -10.05 -8.86 1.31
C ARG A 18 -10.97 -7.72 1.75
N GLY A 19 -12.07 -8.09 2.39
CA GLY A 19 -12.81 -7.26 3.36
C GLY A 19 -13.42 -5.96 2.84
N CYS A 20 -14.65 -6.03 2.32
CA CYS A 20 -15.38 -4.87 1.81
C CYS A 20 -15.92 -3.88 2.88
N ALA A 21 -15.74 -4.06 4.20
CA ALA A 21 -16.03 -3.01 5.19
C ALA A 21 -15.41 -3.32 6.56
N PRO A 22 -14.59 -2.40 7.12
CA PRO A 22 -15.14 -1.36 8.01
C PRO A 22 -14.58 0.07 7.78
N ARG A 23 -13.72 0.26 6.75
CA ARG A 23 -12.98 1.52 6.57
C ARG A 23 -13.68 2.57 5.72
N ALA A 24 -14.65 2.14 4.90
CA ALA A 24 -15.54 3.04 4.16
C ALA A 24 -16.38 3.92 5.12
N GLU A 25 -16.57 3.47 6.36
CA GLU A 25 -17.34 4.19 7.39
C GLU A 25 -16.52 5.26 8.12
N LEU A 26 -15.17 5.18 8.08
CA LEU A 26 -14.33 6.17 8.74
C LEU A 26 -14.38 7.52 8.01
N SER A 27 -14.31 8.63 8.73
CA SER A 27 -14.08 9.92 8.10
C SER A 27 -12.63 10.06 7.63
N ILE A 28 -12.34 11.02 6.75
CA ILE A 28 -10.96 11.29 6.30
C ILE A 28 -10.10 11.71 7.49
N GLU A 29 -10.67 12.50 8.40
CA GLU A 29 -10.03 12.96 9.63
C GLU A 29 -9.67 11.78 10.53
N GLN A 30 -10.58 10.82 10.70
CA GLN A 30 -10.31 9.60 11.48
C GLN A 30 -9.19 8.75 10.88
N VAL A 31 -9.11 8.66 9.55
CA VAL A 31 -8.00 7.99 8.87
C VAL A 31 -6.68 8.72 9.11
N VAL A 32 -6.68 10.05 9.02
CA VAL A 32 -5.50 10.88 9.29
C VAL A 32 -5.03 10.72 10.74
N ASP A 33 -5.94 10.72 11.70
CA ASP A 33 -5.62 10.54 13.12
C ASP A 33 -4.98 9.17 13.40
N GLN A 34 -5.50 8.10 12.78
CA GLN A 34 -4.88 6.77 12.88
C GLN A 34 -3.48 6.75 12.26
N ILE A 35 -3.30 7.37 11.09
CA ILE A 35 -1.99 7.49 10.45
C ILE A 35 -1.00 8.20 11.37
N ILE A 36 -1.38 9.32 11.98
CA ILE A 36 -0.50 10.10 12.87
C ILE A 36 -0.17 9.33 14.15
N THR A 37 -1.12 8.55 14.66
CA THR A 37 -0.91 7.69 15.84
C THR A 37 0.21 6.67 15.61
N ILE A 38 0.28 6.11 14.39
CA ILE A 38 1.31 5.13 14.01
C ILE A 38 2.59 5.83 13.52
N ASN A 39 2.47 6.80 12.61
CA ASN A 39 3.56 7.60 12.08
C ASN A 39 3.50 9.04 12.61
N ARG A 40 4.12 9.25 13.78
CA ARG A 40 4.18 10.58 14.44
C ARG A 40 4.96 11.63 13.65
N SER A 41 5.72 11.25 12.63
CA SER A 41 6.46 12.20 11.79
C SER A 41 5.61 12.81 10.67
N ALA A 42 4.48 12.18 10.32
CA ALA A 42 3.55 12.73 9.35
C ALA A 42 2.73 13.87 9.97
N THR A 43 2.66 15.01 9.27
CA THR A 43 1.83 16.14 9.70
C THR A 43 0.47 16.11 9.01
N VAL A 44 -0.54 16.67 9.67
CA VAL A 44 -1.90 16.83 9.09
C VAL A 44 -1.84 17.57 7.75
N GLU A 45 -1.06 18.66 7.69
CA GLU A 45 -0.95 19.49 6.48
C GLU A 45 -0.28 18.78 5.30
N TYR A 46 0.61 17.82 5.59
CA TYR A 46 1.15 16.96 4.55
C TYR A 46 0.10 15.95 4.06
N LEU A 47 -0.63 15.31 4.98
CA LEU A 47 -1.60 14.27 4.64
C LEU A 47 -2.83 14.80 3.88
N LYS A 48 -3.24 16.05 4.13
CA LYS A 48 -4.33 16.73 3.40
C LYS A 48 -4.10 16.84 1.89
N GLN A 49 -2.85 16.73 1.41
CA GLN A 49 -2.52 16.82 -0.02
C GLN A 49 -2.90 15.55 -0.80
N PHE A 50 -3.18 14.45 -0.10
CA PHE A 50 -3.44 13.16 -0.70
C PHE A 50 -4.93 12.86 -0.77
N LYS A 51 -5.34 12.14 -1.82
CA LYS A 51 -6.71 11.64 -1.95
C LYS A 51 -6.96 10.51 -0.96
N ARG A 52 -8.23 10.30 -0.63
CA ARG A 52 -8.67 9.28 0.34
C ARG A 52 -8.13 7.88 0.01
N GLU A 53 -8.16 7.47 -1.25
CA GLU A 53 -7.69 6.14 -1.67
C GLU A 53 -6.18 5.95 -1.42
N SER A 54 -5.41 7.06 -1.47
CA SER A 54 -3.98 7.04 -1.19
C SER A 54 -3.70 6.97 0.31
N LEU A 55 -4.49 7.69 1.12
CA LEU A 55 -4.43 7.60 2.59
C LEU A 55 -4.83 6.21 3.08
N ASP A 56 -5.82 5.58 2.45
CA ASP A 56 -6.25 4.24 2.78
C ASP A 56 -5.14 3.21 2.53
N LYS A 57 -4.57 3.21 1.32
CA LYS A 57 -3.40 2.38 0.98
C LYS A 57 -2.22 2.62 1.92
N TYR A 58 -1.99 3.87 2.32
CA TYR A 58 -0.88 4.21 3.19
C TYR A 58 -1.06 3.66 4.61
N LEU A 59 -2.25 3.76 5.19
CA LEU A 59 -2.48 3.17 6.51
C LEU A 59 -2.44 1.63 6.45
N ASP A 60 -2.92 1.00 5.37
CA ASP A 60 -2.80 -0.45 5.21
C ASP A 60 -1.32 -0.88 5.21
N HIS A 61 -0.48 -0.09 4.52
CA HIS A 61 0.97 -0.27 4.55
C HIS A 61 1.55 -0.14 5.96
N LEU A 62 1.13 0.89 6.71
CA LEU A 62 1.57 1.07 8.09
C LEU A 62 1.17 -0.10 8.97
N LEU A 63 -0.07 -0.58 8.89
CA LEU A 63 -0.55 -1.72 9.67
C LEU A 63 0.19 -3.01 9.33
N GLU A 64 0.48 -3.25 8.05
CA GLU A 64 1.28 -4.40 7.62
C GLU A 64 2.73 -4.31 8.13
N SER A 65 3.31 -3.10 8.16
CA SER A 65 4.67 -2.88 8.65
C SER A 65 4.86 -3.16 10.15
N GLN A 66 3.77 -3.13 10.93
CA GLN A 66 3.77 -3.45 12.36
C GLN A 66 3.76 -4.96 12.63
N LYS A 67 3.47 -5.78 11.62
CA LYS A 67 3.50 -7.24 11.77
C LYS A 67 4.95 -7.74 11.74
N PRO A 68 5.27 -8.81 12.48
CA PRO A 68 6.57 -9.47 12.35
C PRO A 68 6.84 -9.84 10.88
N ARG A 69 8.04 -9.52 10.40
CA ARG A 69 8.46 -9.85 9.03
C ARG A 69 8.55 -11.36 8.90
N GLY A 70 7.51 -11.97 8.34
CA GLY A 70 7.40 -13.40 8.11
C GLY A 70 7.14 -13.72 6.65
N ARG A 71 7.04 -15.01 6.34
CA ARG A 71 6.72 -15.50 4.99
C ARG A 71 5.41 -14.94 4.43
N GLU A 72 4.50 -14.49 5.28
CA GLU A 72 3.21 -13.91 4.87
C GLU A 72 3.25 -12.38 4.72
N SER A 73 4.33 -11.72 5.15
CA SER A 73 4.49 -10.26 5.07
C SER A 73 5.02 -9.85 3.70
N HIS A 74 4.23 -10.17 2.66
CA HIS A 74 4.51 -9.77 1.29
C HIS A 74 3.85 -8.42 0.99
N TRP A 75 4.67 -7.45 0.60
CA TRP A 75 4.16 -6.21 0.03
C TRP A 75 3.88 -6.39 -1.46
N ASP A 76 2.63 -6.71 -1.79
CA ASP A 76 2.19 -6.77 -3.19
C ASP A 76 2.02 -5.35 -3.73
N ARG A 77 2.98 -4.97 -4.57
CA ARG A 77 3.00 -3.67 -5.22
C ARG A 77 1.90 -3.62 -6.29
N PRO A 78 1.02 -2.59 -6.28
CA PRO A 78 0.04 -2.41 -7.33
C PRO A 78 0.73 -2.28 -8.70
N GLY A 79 0.19 -2.96 -9.72
CA GLY A 79 0.76 -2.96 -11.07
C GLY A 79 0.83 -1.58 -11.73
N ASP A 80 0.01 -0.63 -11.26
CA ASP A 80 -0.07 0.73 -11.77
C ASP A 80 1.05 1.65 -11.26
N ALA A 81 1.86 1.20 -10.29
CA ALA A 81 2.97 1.99 -9.76
C ALA A 81 4.28 1.68 -10.54
N PRO A 82 5.05 2.68 -11.01
CA PRO A 82 6.28 2.47 -11.79
C PRO A 82 7.46 2.05 -10.90
N ALA A 83 8.16 0.94 -11.21
CA ALA A 83 9.21 0.36 -10.33
C ALA A 83 10.33 1.33 -9.96
N ILE A 84 10.63 2.28 -10.86
CA ILE A 84 11.64 3.30 -10.67
C ILE A 84 10.97 4.65 -10.91
N MET A 85 11.01 5.54 -9.92
CA MET A 85 10.62 6.94 -10.06
C MET A 85 11.87 7.80 -10.05
N VAL A 86 12.04 8.63 -11.08
CA VAL A 86 13.10 9.65 -11.11
C VAL A 86 12.51 10.99 -10.69
N ARG A 87 13.13 11.64 -9.70
CA ARG A 87 12.75 13.02 -9.35
C ARG A 87 13.14 13.94 -10.50
N ARG A 88 12.20 14.74 -10.99
CA ARG A 88 12.54 15.85 -11.88
C ARG A 88 13.28 16.89 -11.03
N ARG A 89 14.54 17.18 -11.37
CA ARG A 89 15.20 18.37 -10.82
C ARG A 89 14.55 19.59 -11.46
N VAL A 90 14.06 20.50 -10.64
CA VAL A 90 13.70 21.85 -11.08
C VAL A 90 15.02 22.60 -11.24
N ALA A 91 15.28 23.11 -12.44
CA ALA A 91 16.47 23.90 -12.76
C ALA A 91 16.24 25.38 -12.39
#